data_AF-A0A1V3IEM2-F1
#
_entry.id   AF-A0A1V3IEM2-F1
#
_cell.length_a   1.000
_cell.length_b   1.000
_cell.length_c   1.000
_cell.angle_alpha   90.00
_cell.angle_beta   90.00
_cell.angle_gamma   90.00
#
_symmetry.space_group_name_H-M   'P 1'
#
loop_
_entity.id
_entity.type
_entity.pdbx_description
1 polymer ?
#
loop_
_entity_poly.entity_id
_entity_poly.type
_entity_poly.pdbx_seq_one_letter_code
_entity_poly.pdbx_strand_id
1 'polypeptide(L)' 'MEKSKFYEAESVKSATVDAIQKEKIIEAILQSIKNCNYYDGLEISACKAISNINKFSDAEIKSELKDEAGTDLSGFN' A
#
# COMPACT_ATOMS: atom_id res chain seq x y z
N MET A 1 -17.80 -22.47 -31.92
CA MET A 1 -17.99 -21.45 -30.87
C MET A 1 -16.67 -21.40 -30.11
N GLU A 2 -15.73 -20.59 -30.61
CA GLU A 2 -14.41 -20.44 -29.99
C GLU A 2 -14.60 -19.85 -28.59
N LYS A 3 -14.15 -20.59 -27.58
CA LYS A 3 -14.06 -20.05 -26.22
C LYS A 3 -12.82 -19.17 -26.20
N SER A 4 -12.98 -17.88 -26.44
CA SER A 4 -11.91 -16.91 -26.19
C SER A 4 -11.56 -16.98 -24.70
N LYS A 5 -10.41 -17.58 -24.40
CA LYS A 5 -9.91 -17.79 -23.03
C LYS A 5 -9.23 -16.51 -22.57
N PHE A 6 -10.03 -15.59 -22.04
CA PHE A 6 -9.51 -14.46 -21.31
C PHE A 6 -9.18 -14.89 -19.88
N TYR A 7 -8.12 -14.33 -19.31
CA TYR A 7 -7.82 -14.49 -17.88
C TYR A 7 -7.65 -13.12 -17.22
N GLU A 8 -8.11 -13.04 -15.99
CA GLU A 8 -7.91 -11.89 -15.14
C GLU A 8 -6.52 -11.97 -14.51
N ALA A 9 -5.71 -10.93 -14.73
CA ALA A 9 -4.37 -10.84 -14.18
C ALA A 9 -4.36 -9.76 -13.10
N GLU A 10 -4.28 -10.18 -11.84
CA GLU A 10 -4.10 -9.28 -10.71
C GLU A 10 -2.61 -9.16 -10.38
N SER A 11 -2.08 -7.94 -10.36
CA SER A 11 -0.71 -7.67 -9.91
C SER A 11 -0.74 -6.78 -8.68
N VAL A 12 -0.36 -7.34 -7.53
CA VAL A 12 -0.25 -6.58 -6.28
C VAL A 12 1.12 -5.89 -6.25
N LYS A 13 1.15 -4.56 -6.37
CA LYS A 13 2.39 -3.81 -6.09
C LYS A 13 2.69 -3.93 -4.59
N SER A 14 3.76 -4.64 -4.27
CA SER A 14 4.29 -4.82 -2.91
C SER A 14 4.58 -3.47 -2.26
N ALA A 15 3.67 -3.00 -1.39
CA ALA A 15 3.95 -2.13 -0.23
C ALA A 15 2.65 -1.75 0.53
N THR A 16 1.63 -2.60 0.58
CA THR A 16 0.40 -2.26 1.28
C THR A 16 0.56 -2.57 2.76
N VAL A 17 0.72 -1.53 3.57
CA VAL A 17 0.53 -1.64 5.03
C VAL A 17 -0.97 -1.50 5.27
N ASP A 18 -1.61 -2.57 5.75
CA ASP A 18 -3.05 -2.53 6.03
C ASP A 18 -3.38 -1.57 7.19
N ALA A 19 -4.65 -1.17 7.33
CA ALA A 19 -5.04 -0.20 8.35
C ALA A 19 -4.71 -0.64 9.79
N ILE A 20 -4.83 -1.94 10.10
CA ILE A 20 -4.51 -2.52 11.41
C ILE A 20 -3.00 -2.49 11.66
N GLN A 21 -2.20 -2.75 10.63
CA GLN A 21 -0.75 -2.66 10.68
C GLN A 21 -0.30 -1.22 10.87
N LYS A 22 -0.92 -0.25 10.20
CA LYS A 22 -0.63 1.18 10.40
C LYS A 22 -0.88 1.59 11.85
N GLU A 23 -2.02 1.19 12.40
CA GLU A 23 -2.37 1.50 13.78
C GLU A 23 -1.34 0.94 14.78
N LYS A 24 -0.95 -0.34 14.60
CA LYS A 24 0.11 -0.97 15.42
C LYS A 24 1.45 -0.26 15.33
N ILE A 25 1.84 0.19 14.14
CA ILE A 25 3.11 0.91 13.95
C ILE A 25 3.05 2.30 14.59
N ILE A 26 1.93 3.01 14.44
CA ILE A 26 1.72 4.32 15.09
C ILE A 26 1.77 4.15 16.62
N GLU A 27 1.10 3.13 17.16
CA GLU A 27 1.13 2.84 18.60
C GLU A 27 2.55 2.55 19.08
N ALA A 28 3.32 1.73 18.36
CA ALA A 28 4.72 1.44 18.69
C ALA A 28 5.61 2.69 18.71
N ILE A 29 5.42 3.61 17.74
CA ILE A 29 6.12 4.90 17.71
C ILE A 29 5.78 5.73 18.95
N LEU A 30 4.50 5.84 19.30
CA LEU A 30 4.06 6.61 20.47
C LEU A 30 4.58 6.02 21.78
N GLN A 31 4.58 4.68 21.91
CA GLN A 31 5.15 4.00 23.08
C GLN A 31 6.65 4.22 23.18
N SER A 32 7.38 4.20 22.07
CA SER A 32 8.81 4.48 22.05
C SER A 32 9.12 5.91 22.48
N ILE A 33 8.35 6.90 22.00
CA ILE A 33 8.48 8.31 22.39
C ILE A 33 8.19 8.48 23.88
N LYS A 34 7.16 7.82 24.40
CA LYS A 34 6.79 7.89 25.83
C LYS A 34 7.91 7.38 26.75
N ASN A 35 8.69 6.41 26.28
CA ASN A 35 9.76 5.79 27.04
C ASN A 35 11.14 6.42 26.79
N CYS A 36 11.28 7.32 25.81
CA CYS A 36 12.55 7.97 25.52
C CYS A 36 12.67 9.31 26.24
N ASN A 37 13.91 9.73 26.52
CA ASN A 37 14.16 11.09 26.95
C ASN A 37 13.82 12.05 25.82
N TYR A 38 13.16 13.15 26.17
CA TYR A 38 12.84 14.20 25.22
C TYR A 38 14.14 14.86 24.70
N TYR A 39 14.17 15.16 23.40
CA TYR A 39 15.20 15.95 22.75
C TYR A 39 14.59 16.82 21.64
N ASP A 40 15.21 17.96 21.37
CA ASP A 40 14.71 18.91 20.39
C ASP A 40 14.57 18.26 19.00
N GLY A 41 13.38 18.36 18.42
CA GLY A 41 13.07 17.79 17.09
C GLY A 41 12.51 16.37 17.11
N LEU A 42 12.29 15.79 18.30
CA LEU A 42 11.59 14.51 18.47
C LEU A 42 10.18 14.54 17.88
N GLU A 43 9.42 15.62 18.08
CA GLU A 43 8.05 15.76 17.57
C GLU A 43 8.02 15.83 16.06
N ILE A 44 8.96 16.57 15.46
CA ILE A 44 9.08 16.68 14.00
C ILE A 44 9.40 15.31 13.40
N SER A 45 10.27 14.55 14.07
CA SER A 45 10.66 13.20 13.65
C SER A 45 9.48 12.23 13.77
N ALA A 46 8.71 12.31 14.87
CA ALA A 46 7.49 11.53 15.08
C ALA A 46 6.41 11.84 14.01
N CYS A 47 6.16 13.12 13.76
CA CYS A 47 5.21 13.57 12.73
C CYS A 47 5.62 13.08 11.34
N LYS A 48 6.90 13.13 10.99
CA LYS A 48 7.42 12.60 9.71
C LYS A 48 7.22 11.09 9.61
N ALA A 49 7.50 10.35 10.68
CA ALA A 49 7.31 8.89 10.71
C ALA A 49 5.84 8.51 10.48
N ILE A 50 4.91 9.12 11.24
CA ILE A 50 3.47 8.88 11.11
C ILE A 50 2.96 9.28 9.71
N SER A 51 3.39 10.43 9.20
CA SER A 51 3.01 10.89 7.85
C SER A 51 3.47 9.91 6.77
N ASN A 52 4.67 9.36 6.89
CA ASN A 52 5.18 8.38 5.92
C ASN A 52 4.40 7.07 5.97
N ILE A 53 4.01 6.58 7.15
CA ILE A 53 3.18 5.37 7.29
C ILE A 53 1.82 5.55 6.59
N ASN A 54 1.23 6.73 6.73
CA ASN A 54 -0.06 7.02 6.09
C ASN A 54 0.02 7.05 4.56
N LYS A 55 1.19 7.32 3.97
CA LYS A 55 1.39 7.32 2.50
C LYS A 55 1.34 5.92 1.88
N PHE A 56 1.52 4.85 2.66
CA PHE A 56 1.42 3.48 2.16
C PHE A 56 -0.04 2.99 1.97
N SER A 57 -1.03 3.91 1.90
CA SER A 57 -2.46 3.57 1.89
C SER A 57 -3.08 3.20 0.56
N ASP A 58 -2.50 3.63 -0.55
CA ASP A 58 -3.23 3.55 -1.81
C ASP A 58 -2.65 2.43 -2.66
N ALA A 59 -2.97 1.20 -2.27
CA ALA A 59 -2.88 0.08 -3.21
C ALA A 59 -3.96 0.29 -4.28
N GLU A 60 -3.58 0.87 -5.42
CA GLU A 60 -4.35 0.71 -6.64
C GLU A 60 -4.34 -0.78 -6.99
N ILE A 61 -5.49 -1.44 -6.81
CA ILE A 61 -5.75 -2.72 -7.46
C ILE A 61 -5.89 -2.39 -8.95
N LYS A 62 -4.85 -2.70 -9.73
CA LYS A 62 -4.93 -2.69 -11.18
C LYS A 62 -5.34 -4.07 -11.64
N SER A 63 -6.62 -4.23 -11.95
CA SER A 63 -7.16 -5.39 -12.64
C SER A 63 -6.98 -5.18 -14.14
N GLU A 64 -6.16 -6.01 -14.79
CA GLU A 64 -5.98 -6.00 -16.25
C GLU A 64 -6.61 -7.27 -16.84
N LEU A 65 -7.43 -7.12 -17.88
CA LEU A 65 -8.03 -8.23 -18.61
C LEU A 65 -7.12 -8.58 -19.80
N LYS A 66 -6.55 -9.80 -19.80
CA LYS A 66 -5.54 -10.22 -20.78
C LYS A 66 -6.01 -11.39 -21.65
N ASP A 67 -5.52 -11.42 -22.89
CA ASP A 67 -5.62 -12.58 -23.77
C ASP A 67 -4.45 -13.58 -23.56
N GLU A 68 -4.50 -14.75 -24.21
CA GLU A 68 -3.43 -15.77 -24.13
C GLU A 68 -2.07 -15.27 -24.66
N ALA A 69 -2.03 -14.20 -25.47
CA ALA A 69 -0.81 -13.56 -25.96
C ALA A 69 -0.23 -12.51 -24.99
N GLY A 70 -0.96 -12.19 -23.90
CA GLY A 70 -0.57 -11.19 -22.90
C GLY A 70 -0.96 -9.75 -23.25
N THR A 71 -1.81 -9.55 -24.26
CA THR A 71 -2.30 -8.24 -24.68
C THR A 71 -3.30 -7.69 -23.66
N ASP A 72 -3.09 -6.45 -23.20
CA ASP A 72 -4.05 -5.73 -22.35
C ASP A 72 -5.25 -5.26 -23.17
N LEU A 73 -6.45 -5.66 -22.75
CA LEU A 73 -7.72 -5.36 -23.42
C LEU A 73 -8.58 -4.33 -22.67
N SER A 74 -8.06 -3.72 -21.59
CA SER A 74 -8.80 -2.77 -20.74
C SER A 74 -9.20 -1.45 -21.41
N GLY A 75 -8.78 -1.21 -22.66
CA GLY A 75 -8.98 0.04 -23.40
C GLY A 75 -9.99 0.04 -24.55
N PHE A 76 -10.67 -1.07 -24.84
CA PHE A 76 -11.69 -1.12 -25.89
C PHE A 76 -13.09 -0.83 -25.31
N ASN A 77 -13.48 0.45 -25.27
CA ASN A 77 -14.88 0.88 -25.16
C ASN A 77 -15.46 1.16 -26.55
#